data_AF-A0A9W8H8T8-F1
#
_entry.id   AF-A0A9W8H8T8-F1
#
_cell.length_a   1.000
_cell.length_b   1.000
_cell.length_c   1.000
_cell.angle_alpha   90.00
_cell.angle_beta   90.00
_cell.angle_gamma   90.00
#
_symmetry.space_group_name_H-M   'P 1'
#
loop_
_entity.id
_entity.type
_entity.pdbx_description
1 polymer ?
#
loop_
_entity_poly.entity_id
_entity_poly.type
_entity_poly.pdbx_seq_one_letter_code
_entity_poly.pdbx_strand_id
1 'polypeptide(L)'
;MSGYNTRSKQAADSKQVVVNGDRAVNDAIADAIDKISEGVCRRVTETLEKTLSRMLRESRASSTAVASPGYEYRPVSYEEIAQVKRALPQVTWRSCPRGHLYAVGECGSAVVTAVCMECRQPVGR
;
A
#
# COMPACT_ATOMS: atom_id res chain seq x y z
N MET A 1 -36.74 -59.78 -34.19
CA MET A 1 -35.76 -58.72 -34.50
C MET A 1 -35.60 -57.83 -33.27
N SER A 2 -34.67 -58.14 -32.37
CA SER A 2 -34.37 -57.29 -31.21
C SER A 2 -32.91 -57.52 -30.84
N GLY A 3 -32.06 -56.52 -31.04
CA GLY A 3 -30.62 -56.70 -30.87
C GLY A 3 -29.78 -55.43 -30.97
N TYR A 4 -30.38 -54.25 -30.90
CA TYR A 4 -29.64 -52.99 -30.83
C TYR A 4 -29.97 -52.29 -29.52
N ASN A 5 -28.92 -51.77 -28.87
CA ASN A 5 -28.95 -50.68 -27.88
C ASN A 5 -28.61 -50.98 -26.41
N THR A 6 -27.67 -51.89 -26.13
CA THR A 6 -27.00 -51.97 -24.80
C THR A 6 -25.66 -51.23 -24.77
N ARG A 7 -24.90 -51.26 -25.87
CA ARG A 7 -23.53 -50.71 -25.95
C ARG A 7 -23.47 -49.18 -25.88
N SER A 8 -24.47 -48.49 -26.43
CA SER A 8 -24.56 -47.02 -26.42
C SER A 8 -24.92 -46.45 -25.05
N LYS A 9 -25.69 -47.21 -24.23
CA LYS A 9 -26.03 -46.82 -22.86
C LYS A 9 -24.84 -46.93 -21.92
N GLN A 10 -24.04 -48.01 -22.01
CA GLN A 10 -22.84 -48.18 -21.18
C GLN A 10 -21.77 -47.11 -21.41
N ALA A 11 -21.60 -46.63 -22.64
CA ALA A 11 -20.65 -45.58 -22.96
C ALA A 11 -21.08 -44.20 -22.44
N ALA A 12 -22.39 -43.89 -22.45
CA ALA A 12 -22.92 -42.64 -21.91
C ALA A 12 -22.82 -42.60 -20.37
N ASP A 13 -23.14 -43.70 -19.71
CA ASP A 13 -23.07 -43.85 -18.25
C ASP A 13 -21.62 -43.71 -17.75
N SER A 14 -20.67 -44.38 -18.41
CA SER A 14 -19.24 -44.25 -18.08
C SER A 14 -18.72 -42.83 -18.28
N LYS A 15 -19.15 -42.12 -19.34
CA LYS A 15 -18.72 -40.74 -19.58
C LYS A 15 -19.30 -39.78 -18.53
N GLN A 16 -20.53 -40.02 -18.09
CA GLN A 16 -21.21 -39.19 -17.08
C GLN A 16 -20.61 -39.39 -15.67
N VAL A 17 -20.18 -40.61 -15.34
CA VAL A 17 -19.44 -40.89 -14.10
C VAL A 17 -18.08 -40.19 -14.07
N VAL A 18 -17.34 -40.20 -15.19
CA VAL A 18 -16.02 -39.52 -15.28
C VAL A 18 -16.17 -38.01 -15.15
N VAL A 19 -17.13 -37.39 -15.85
CA VAL A 19 -17.37 -35.94 -15.78
C VAL A 19 -17.85 -35.49 -14.39
N ASN A 20 -18.65 -36.30 -13.70
CA ASN A 20 -19.05 -36.04 -12.31
C ASN A 20 -17.87 -36.18 -11.33
N GLY A 21 -16.95 -37.13 -11.59
CA GLY A 21 -15.70 -37.26 -10.84
C GLY A 21 -14.80 -36.04 -11.00
N ASP A 22 -14.60 -35.56 -12.23
CA ASP A 22 -13.78 -34.37 -12.50
C ASP A 22 -14.35 -33.10 -11.86
N ARG A 23 -15.68 -32.97 -11.81
CA ARG A 23 -16.36 -31.86 -11.13
C ARG A 23 -16.14 -31.90 -9.62
N ALA A 24 -16.30 -33.06 -8.99
CA ALA A 24 -16.10 -33.22 -7.55
C ALA A 24 -14.64 -32.94 -7.15
N VAL A 25 -13.68 -33.34 -7.98
CA VAL A 25 -12.26 -33.02 -7.76
C VAL A 25 -11.99 -31.52 -7.88
N ASN A 26 -12.57 -30.86 -8.89
CA ASN A 26 -12.43 -29.41 -9.05
C ASN A 26 -13.07 -28.62 -7.91
N ASP A 27 -14.23 -29.05 -7.42
CA ASP A 27 -14.90 -28.42 -6.27
C ASP A 27 -14.06 -28.59 -4.99
N ALA A 28 -13.44 -29.75 -4.79
CA ALA A 28 -12.53 -29.98 -3.67
C ALA A 28 -11.24 -29.14 -3.77
N ILE A 29 -10.72 -28.90 -4.98
CA ILE A 29 -9.58 -28.01 -5.21
C ILE A 29 -9.97 -26.56 -4.90
N ALA A 30 -11.15 -26.11 -5.34
CA ALA A 30 -11.64 -24.76 -5.05
C ALA A 30 -11.79 -24.53 -3.54
N ASP A 31 -12.42 -25.46 -2.81
CA ASP A 31 -12.58 -25.40 -1.36
C ASP A 31 -11.22 -25.40 -0.62
N ALA A 32 -10.22 -26.13 -1.13
CA ALA A 32 -8.86 -26.09 -0.58
C ALA A 32 -8.18 -24.73 -0.81
N ILE A 33 -8.35 -24.11 -1.99
CA ILE A 33 -7.80 -22.79 -2.31
C ILE A 33 -8.43 -21.72 -1.40
N ASP A 34 -9.75 -21.76 -1.20
CA ASP A 34 -10.46 -20.80 -0.34
C ASP A 34 -9.96 -20.88 1.11
N LYS A 35 -9.80 -22.09 1.65
CA LYS A 35 -9.25 -22.30 3.00
C LYS A 35 -7.82 -21.79 3.15
N ILE A 36 -6.99 -21.97 2.11
CA ILE A 36 -5.62 -21.44 2.10
C ILE A 36 -5.66 -19.91 2.07
N SER A 37 -6.49 -19.33 1.21
CA SER A 37 -6.66 -17.87 1.07
C SER A 37 -7.09 -17.22 2.39
N GLU A 38 -8.13 -17.75 3.03
CA GLU A 38 -8.58 -17.28 4.36
C GLU A 38 -7.47 -17.39 5.41
N GLY A 39 -6.75 -18.52 5.43
CA GLY A 39 -5.64 -18.73 6.35
C GLY A 39 -4.46 -17.77 6.12
N VAL A 40 -4.16 -17.40 4.88
CA VAL A 40 -3.13 -16.40 4.54
C VAL A 40 -3.60 -15.01 4.96
N CYS A 41 -4.82 -14.61 4.58
CA CYS A 41 -5.39 -13.32 4.94
C CYS A 41 -5.37 -13.09 6.45
N ARG A 42 -5.82 -14.08 7.24
CA ARG A 42 -5.80 -14.01 8.71
C ARG A 42 -4.39 -13.85 9.28
N ARG A 43 -3.41 -14.60 8.78
CA ARG A 43 -2.01 -14.50 9.27
C ARG A 43 -1.37 -13.16 8.93
N VAL A 44 -1.67 -12.63 7.75
CA VAL A 44 -1.18 -11.31 7.32
C VAL A 44 -1.79 -10.20 8.18
N THR A 45 -3.11 -10.22 8.40
CA THR A 45 -3.78 -9.21 9.23
C THR A 45 -3.29 -9.23 10.68
N GLU A 46 -3.20 -10.41 11.30
CA GLU A 46 -2.67 -10.56 12.67
C GLU A 46 -1.22 -10.05 12.78
N THR A 47 -0.38 -10.31 11.77
CA THR A 47 1.01 -9.85 11.75
C THR A 47 1.09 -8.33 11.58
N LEU A 48 0.23 -7.77 10.74
CA LEU A 48 0.15 -6.33 10.54
C LEU A 48 -0.29 -5.62 11.83
N GLU A 49 -1.35 -6.09 12.48
CA GLU A 49 -1.86 -5.53 13.73
C GLU A 49 -0.81 -5.56 14.85
N LYS A 50 -0.09 -6.68 14.98
CA LYS A 50 1.02 -6.81 15.94
C LYS A 50 2.15 -5.84 15.63
N THR A 51 2.50 -5.70 14.35
CA THR A 51 3.57 -4.78 13.91
C THR A 51 3.18 -3.33 14.16
N LEU A 52 1.96 -2.93 13.81
CA LEU A 52 1.44 -1.59 14.08
C LEU A 52 1.40 -1.29 15.57
N SER A 53 0.89 -2.23 16.37
CA SER A 53 0.85 -2.11 17.83
C SER A 53 2.26 -1.95 18.42
N ARG A 54 3.24 -2.66 17.87
CA ARG A 54 4.65 -2.54 18.27
C ARG A 54 5.22 -1.17 17.92
N MET A 55 5.05 -0.70 16.69
CA MET A 55 5.51 0.64 16.27
C MET A 55 4.88 1.77 17.08
N LEU A 56 3.58 1.67 17.40
CA LEU A 56 2.89 2.66 18.24
C LEU A 56 3.37 2.65 19.70
N ARG A 57 3.78 1.49 20.23
CA ARG A 57 4.40 1.41 21.56
C ARG A 57 5.82 1.96 21.54
N GLU A 58 6.60 1.63 20.51
CA GLU A 58 7.96 2.14 20.32
C GLU A 58 8.00 3.65 20.13
N SER A 59 7.02 4.23 19.42
CA SER A 59 6.90 5.69 19.28
C SER A 59 6.55 6.37 20.60
N ARG A 60 5.65 5.78 21.40
CA ARG A 60 5.31 6.24 22.75
C ARG A 60 6.47 6.08 23.74
N ALA A 61 7.28 5.03 23.62
CA ALA A 61 8.45 4.80 24.47
C ALA A 61 9.63 5.72 24.10
N SER A 62 9.82 6.00 22.80
CA SER A 62 10.79 6.99 22.29
C SER A 62 10.34 8.44 22.51
N SER A 63 9.09 8.67 22.95
CA SER A 63 8.57 10.01 23.26
C SER A 63 9.25 10.68 24.46
N THR A 64 10.17 10.00 25.15
CA THR A 64 10.91 10.57 26.29
C THR A 64 12.15 11.37 25.88
N ALA A 65 12.44 11.53 24.58
CA ALA A 65 13.67 12.20 24.16
C ALA A 65 13.59 13.07 22.91
N VAL A 66 12.52 13.85 22.68
CA VAL A 66 12.66 15.14 21.96
C VAL A 66 11.56 16.11 22.40
N ALA A 67 11.72 16.77 23.54
CA ALA A 67 11.06 18.05 23.77
C ALA A 67 11.74 19.12 22.91
N SER A 68 11.54 19.07 21.59
CA SER A 68 11.82 20.22 20.72
C SER A 68 10.66 21.21 20.87
N PRO A 69 10.91 22.52 20.81
CA PRO A 69 9.95 23.54 21.21
C PRO A 69 8.67 23.46 20.35
N GLY A 70 7.59 22.93 20.93
CA GLY A 70 6.22 23.42 20.73
C GLY A 70 5.53 23.33 19.36
N TYR A 71 6.09 22.68 18.34
CA TYR A 71 5.35 22.49 17.08
C TYR A 71 4.51 21.21 17.14
N GLU A 72 3.24 21.36 17.53
CA GLU A 72 2.21 20.34 17.29
C GLU A 72 1.99 20.22 15.78
N TYR A 73 2.33 19.06 15.21
CA TYR A 73 2.10 18.81 13.80
C TYR A 73 0.59 18.70 13.53
N ARG A 74 0.01 19.76 12.97
CA ARG A 74 -1.35 19.75 12.42
C ARG A 74 -1.28 19.44 10.92
N PRO A 75 -2.01 18.41 10.44
CA PRO A 75 -2.02 18.09 9.02
C PRO A 75 -2.64 19.25 8.24
N VAL A 76 -1.90 19.72 7.22
CA VAL A 76 -2.36 20.79 6.33
C VAL A 76 -3.48 20.24 5.45
N SER A 77 -4.64 20.89 5.48
CA SER A 77 -5.78 20.52 4.64
C SER A 77 -5.50 20.81 3.16
N TYR A 78 -6.18 20.07 2.28
CA TYR A 78 -6.09 20.32 0.84
C TYR A 78 -6.47 21.75 0.44
N GLU A 79 -7.39 22.37 1.19
CA GLU A 79 -7.82 23.74 0.96
C GLU A 79 -6.71 24.75 1.26
N GLU A 80 -6.01 24.59 2.39
CA GLU A 80 -4.85 25.41 2.76
C GLU A 80 -3.74 25.29 1.71
N ILE A 81 -3.48 24.08 1.21
CA ILE A 81 -2.51 23.86 0.13
C ILE A 81 -2.95 24.60 -1.15
N ALA A 82 -4.25 24.56 -1.48
CA ALA A 82 -4.78 25.25 -2.67
C ALA A 82 -4.76 26.77 -2.53
N GLN A 83 -4.92 27.31 -1.32
CA GLN A 83 -4.80 28.75 -1.05
C GLN A 83 -3.35 29.22 -1.23
N VAL A 84 -2.38 28.49 -0.67
CA VAL A 84 -0.95 28.80 -0.83
C VAL A 84 -0.52 28.73 -2.30
N LYS A 85 -0.97 27.70 -3.03
CA LYS A 85 -0.68 27.57 -4.48
C LYS A 85 -1.25 28.72 -5.31
N ARG A 86 -2.44 29.22 -4.96
CA ARG A 86 -3.05 30.38 -5.63
C ARG A 86 -2.33 31.69 -5.31
N ALA A 87 -1.90 31.86 -4.06
CA ALA A 87 -1.20 33.06 -3.61
C ALA A 87 0.25 33.15 -4.09
N LEU A 88 0.92 32.01 -4.32
CA LEU A 88 2.33 31.93 -4.69
C LEU A 88 2.53 31.13 -6.00
N PRO A 89 2.03 31.64 -7.15
CA PRO A 89 2.10 30.93 -8.43
C PRO A 89 3.53 30.74 -8.96
N GLN A 90 4.49 31.55 -8.49
CA GLN A 90 5.88 31.55 -8.94
C GLN A 90 6.83 30.77 -8.03
N VAL A 91 6.32 30.11 -6.98
CA VAL A 91 7.18 29.38 -6.04
C VAL A 91 7.52 28.00 -6.59
N THR A 92 8.81 27.75 -6.75
CA THR A 92 9.34 26.42 -7.10
C THR A 92 9.79 25.70 -5.83
N TRP A 93 9.21 24.54 -5.57
CA TRP A 93 9.61 23.69 -4.44
C TRP A 93 10.87 22.89 -4.80
N ARG A 94 11.86 22.88 -3.90
CA ARG A 94 13.10 22.12 -4.03
C ARG A 94 13.48 21.46 -2.71
N SER A 95 14.34 20.45 -2.78
CA SER A 95 14.85 19.73 -1.60
C SER A 95 16.34 19.98 -1.41
N CYS A 96 16.79 20.10 -0.17
CA CYS A 96 18.23 20.14 0.15
C CYS A 96 18.86 18.74 -0.02
N PRO A 97 20.20 18.60 0.01
CA PRO A 97 20.86 17.28 -0.10
C PRO A 97 20.43 16.25 0.95
N ARG A 98 19.87 16.70 2.07
CA ARG A 98 19.33 15.86 3.15
C ARG A 98 17.80 15.63 3.06
N GLY A 99 17.12 16.21 2.07
CA GLY A 99 15.71 15.96 1.80
C GLY A 99 14.71 17.01 2.32
N HIS A 100 15.15 18.02 3.09
CA HIS A 100 14.24 19.06 3.61
C HIS A 100 13.72 19.97 2.48
N LEU A 101 12.42 20.23 2.47
CA LEU A 101 11.74 21.05 1.47
C LEU A 101 11.97 22.54 1.73
N TYR A 102 12.25 23.29 0.66
CA TYR A 102 12.30 24.74 0.68
C TYR A 102 11.67 25.32 -0.59
N ALA A 103 11.14 26.53 -0.46
CA ALA A 103 10.53 27.29 -1.54
C ALA A 103 11.54 28.28 -2.14
N VAL A 104 11.68 28.27 -3.47
CA VAL A 104 12.41 29.31 -4.21
C VAL A 104 11.38 30.24 -4.85
N GLY A 105 11.46 31.53 -4.53
CA GLY A 105 10.56 32.57 -5.04
C GLY A 105 10.89 33.05 -6.47
N GLU A 106 10.60 34.33 -6.73
CA GLU A 106 10.51 34.99 -8.05
C GLU A 106 11.66 34.74 -9.05
N CYS A 107 12.85 34.36 -8.60
CA CYS A 107 13.99 34.08 -9.47
C CYS A 107 13.94 32.70 -10.15
N GLY A 108 13.02 31.80 -9.78
CA GLY A 108 12.80 30.48 -10.42
C GLY A 108 13.97 29.48 -10.31
N SER A 109 15.13 29.92 -9.83
CA SER A 109 16.35 29.16 -9.66
C SER A 109 17.07 29.61 -8.40
N ALA A 110 17.67 28.67 -7.67
CA ALA A 110 18.55 29.00 -6.56
C ALA A 110 19.92 29.43 -7.12
N VAL A 111 19.97 30.66 -7.64
CA VAL A 111 21.18 31.30 -8.24
C VAL A 111 22.16 31.76 -7.16
N VAL A 112 21.72 31.83 -5.90
CA VAL A 112 22.52 32.23 -4.75
C VAL A 112 22.67 31.03 -3.82
N THR A 113 23.90 30.76 -3.39
CA THR A 113 24.19 29.76 -2.37
C THR A 113 23.61 30.23 -1.03
N ALA A 114 22.64 29.49 -0.49
CA ALA A 114 22.04 29.70 0.82
C ALA A 114 22.28 28.47 1.72
N VAL A 115 21.78 28.50 2.94
CA VAL A 115 21.84 27.37 3.88
C VAL A 115 20.46 26.84 4.19
N CYS A 116 20.32 25.51 4.28
CA CYS A 116 19.09 24.88 4.74
C CYS A 116 18.82 25.27 6.21
N MET A 117 17.60 25.74 6.52
CA MET A 117 17.26 26.18 7.89
C MET A 117 17.22 25.03 8.91
N GLU A 118 17.02 23.79 8.45
CA GLU A 118 16.95 22.61 9.31
C GLU A 118 18.31 21.95 9.54
N CYS A 119 19.11 21.76 8.48
CA CYS A 119 20.36 21.00 8.56
C CYS A 119 21.64 21.79 8.23
N ARG A 120 21.51 23.08 7.93
CA ARG A 120 22.60 24.02 7.60
C ARG A 120 23.51 23.60 6.46
N GLN A 121 23.12 22.58 5.68
CA GLN A 121 23.82 22.21 4.46
C GLN A 121 23.64 23.32 3.41
N PRO A 122 24.66 23.58 2.57
CA PRO A 122 24.54 24.53 1.47
C PRO A 122 23.46 24.07 0.49
N VAL A 123 22.62 25.00 0.06
CA VAL A 123 21.54 24.83 -0.93
C VAL A 123 21.67 25.93 -1.99
N GLY A 124 21.26 25.62 -3.21
CA GLY A 124 21.56 26.48 -4.36
C GLY A 124 22.94 26.17 -4.94
N ARG A 125 23.11 26.47 -6.23
CA ARG A 125 24.32 26.14 -7.00
C ARG A 125 24.93 27.41 -7.56
#